data_AF-R4KEE6-F1
#
_entry.id   AF-R4KEE6-F1
#
_cell.length_a   1.000
_cell.length_b   1.000
_cell.length_c   1.000
_cell.angle_alpha   90.00
_cell.angle_beta   90.00
_cell.angle_gamma   90.00
#
_symmetry.space_group_name_H-M   'P 1'
#
loop_
_entity.id
_entity.type
_entity.pdbx_description
1 polymer ?
#
loop_
_entity_poly.entity_id
_entity_poly.type
_entity_poly.pdbx_seq_one_letter_code
_entity_poly.pdbx_strand_id
1 'polypeptide(L)'
;MKPWVLPICFASVLFLNGCGGNISNANTSVNERSIAQTNKFIPSPIVLYSIPDDKLKPPIKELIHYETGDVSSAPLLTYQEWEDSGGHQPWRMEPFSVLQVVTTNLVPENISTKENMLYSFKKSGNTAENKDGVIIKLINPKDDSLNNPSHASKLTYKMIVPHLGSYDITVQQPQGSVDFIITKIVFNPNSTN
;
A
#
# COMPACT_ATOMS: atom_id res chain seq x y z
N MET A 1 6.35 3.20 -53.45
CA MET A 1 5.58 2.07 -54.02
C MET A 1 6.41 1.46 -55.14
N LYS A 2 6.93 0.24 -54.93
CA LYS A 2 7.66 -0.57 -55.91
C LYS A 2 6.98 -1.95 -55.98
N PRO A 3 6.81 -2.57 -57.15
CA PRO A 3 5.91 -3.70 -57.35
C PRO A 3 6.63 -5.06 -57.45
N TRP A 4 5.84 -6.14 -57.29
CA TRP A 4 5.96 -7.47 -57.92
C TRP A 4 7.16 -8.36 -57.47
N VAL A 5 7.06 -9.68 -57.27
CA VAL A 5 6.47 -10.79 -58.05
C VAL A 5 6.19 -12.01 -57.11
N LEU A 6 5.04 -12.67 -57.26
CA LEU A 6 4.68 -14.03 -56.76
C LEU A 6 5.13 -15.11 -57.79
N PRO A 7 4.84 -16.42 -57.63
CA PRO A 7 5.06 -17.40 -56.57
C PRO A 7 5.86 -18.62 -57.11
N ILE A 8 6.29 -19.57 -56.27
CA ILE A 8 6.67 -20.91 -56.76
C ILE A 8 6.01 -21.98 -55.89
N CYS A 9 5.02 -22.65 -56.47
CA CYS A 9 4.58 -23.99 -56.09
C CYS A 9 5.55 -25.01 -56.67
N PHE A 10 5.89 -26.05 -55.91
CA PHE A 10 6.25 -27.35 -56.49
C PHE A 10 5.61 -28.47 -55.70
N ALA A 11 5.03 -29.40 -56.47
CA ALA A 11 4.21 -30.50 -56.04
C ALA A 11 5.04 -31.74 -55.64
N SER A 12 4.47 -32.48 -54.68
CA SER A 12 4.32 -33.94 -54.59
C SER A 12 5.41 -34.88 -55.14
N VAL A 13 5.88 -35.82 -54.31
CA VAL A 13 5.96 -37.26 -54.66
C VAL A 13 5.73 -38.13 -53.39
N LEU A 14 4.77 -39.05 -53.52
CA LEU A 14 4.43 -40.18 -52.65
C LEU A 14 5.54 -41.25 -52.65
N PHE A 15 5.67 -42.07 -51.59
CA PHE A 15 5.80 -43.53 -51.76
C PHE A 15 5.41 -44.32 -50.50
N LEU A 16 4.49 -45.27 -50.77
CA LEU A 16 4.34 -46.65 -50.29
C LEU A 16 3.83 -47.01 -48.88
N ASN A 17 2.67 -47.67 -48.98
CA ASN A 17 2.05 -48.64 -48.07
C ASN A 17 3.02 -49.69 -47.51
N GLY A 18 2.82 -50.01 -46.23
CA GLY A 18 3.16 -51.30 -45.61
C GLY A 18 1.95 -51.79 -44.82
N CYS A 19 1.43 -52.96 -45.18
CA CYS A 19 0.23 -53.60 -44.64
C CYS A 19 0.40 -54.16 -43.22
N GLY A 20 -0.71 -54.17 -42.47
CA GLY A 20 -1.22 -55.41 -41.88
C GLY A 20 -0.84 -55.72 -40.43
N GLY A 21 -1.71 -55.35 -39.50
CA GLY A 21 -1.76 -55.89 -38.15
C GLY A 21 -3.05 -55.46 -37.46
N ASN A 22 -4.04 -56.36 -37.42
CA ASN A 22 -5.39 -56.11 -36.91
C ASN A 22 -5.49 -56.57 -35.44
N ILE A 23 -6.50 -56.03 -34.73
CA ILE A 23 -7.05 -56.47 -33.42
C ILE A 23 -6.47 -55.77 -32.17
N SER A 24 -7.16 -54.74 -31.66
CA SER A 24 -8.17 -54.87 -30.58
C SER A 24 -8.70 -53.50 -30.14
N ASN A 25 -10.02 -53.39 -30.03
CA ASN A 25 -10.71 -52.27 -29.39
C ASN A 25 -10.31 -52.17 -27.92
N ALA A 26 -9.72 -51.05 -27.53
CA ALA A 26 -9.80 -50.54 -26.17
C ALA A 26 -10.18 -49.06 -26.27
N ASN A 27 -11.44 -48.77 -25.95
CA ASN A 27 -11.88 -47.43 -25.56
C ASN A 27 -10.95 -46.93 -24.46
N THR A 28 -10.14 -45.94 -24.75
CA THR A 28 -9.50 -45.14 -23.71
C THR A 28 -9.50 -43.70 -24.18
N SER A 29 -10.69 -43.10 -24.10
CA SER A 29 -10.84 -41.66 -23.95
C SER A 29 -10.24 -41.25 -22.60
N VAL A 30 -8.95 -40.96 -22.55
CA VAL A 30 -8.38 -40.12 -21.49
C VAL A 30 -8.18 -38.75 -22.10
N ASN A 31 -9.29 -38.02 -22.07
CA ASN A 31 -9.31 -36.58 -22.09
C ASN A 31 -8.79 -36.14 -20.72
N GLU A 32 -7.59 -35.56 -20.64
CA GLU A 32 -7.31 -34.60 -19.57
C GLU A 32 -6.23 -33.63 -20.05
N ARG A 33 -6.74 -32.48 -20.52
CA ARG A 33 -5.98 -31.24 -20.61
C ARG A 33 -5.27 -31.04 -19.28
N SER A 34 -3.94 -31.07 -19.30
CA SER A 34 -3.13 -30.47 -18.26
C SER A 34 -3.40 -28.96 -18.29
N ILE A 35 -4.44 -28.55 -17.55
CA ILE A 35 -4.62 -27.15 -17.19
C ILE A 35 -3.45 -26.87 -16.26
N ALA A 36 -2.44 -26.17 -16.77
CA ALA A 36 -1.41 -25.59 -15.93
C ALA A 36 -2.12 -24.77 -14.85
N GLN A 37 -2.17 -25.32 -13.64
CA GLN A 37 -2.70 -24.68 -12.46
C GLN A 37 -1.74 -23.53 -12.17
N THR A 38 -2.00 -22.38 -12.76
CA THR A 38 -1.28 -21.14 -12.46
C THR A 38 -1.60 -20.84 -11.00
N ASN A 39 -0.71 -21.24 -10.11
CA ASN A 39 -0.73 -20.82 -8.72
C ASN A 39 -0.76 -19.29 -8.74
N LYS A 40 -1.96 -18.73 -8.52
CA LYS A 40 -2.16 -17.29 -8.48
C LYS A 40 -1.38 -16.79 -7.27
N PHE A 41 -0.23 -16.18 -7.52
CA PHE A 41 0.57 -15.56 -6.47
C PHE A 41 -0.26 -14.46 -5.82
N ILE A 42 -0.54 -14.61 -4.52
CA ILE A 42 -1.18 -13.58 -3.70
C ILE A 42 -0.06 -12.96 -2.88
N PRO A 43 0.45 -11.77 -3.24
CA PRO A 43 1.51 -11.14 -2.47
C PRO A 43 1.05 -10.89 -1.03
N SER A 44 1.88 -11.26 -0.08
CA SER A 44 1.64 -11.04 1.34
C SER A 44 1.86 -9.57 1.72
N PRO A 45 1.24 -9.09 2.82
CA PRO A 45 1.53 -7.77 3.36
C PRO A 45 3.01 -7.59 3.69
N ILE A 46 3.54 -6.39 3.45
CA ILE A 46 4.95 -6.04 3.66
C ILE A 46 5.03 -4.98 4.74
N VAL A 47 5.76 -5.25 5.83
CA VAL A 47 6.05 -4.23 6.85
C VAL A 47 7.16 -3.33 6.31
N LEU A 48 6.83 -2.06 6.05
CA LEU A 48 7.79 -1.06 5.59
C LEU A 48 8.50 -0.39 6.76
N TYR A 49 7.77 -0.18 7.86
CA TYR A 49 8.27 0.49 9.06
C TYR A 49 7.54 0.00 10.31
N SER A 50 8.26 -0.13 11.43
CA SER A 50 7.65 -0.44 12.74
C SER A 50 8.56 -0.02 13.89
N ILE A 51 7.99 0.64 14.90
CA ILE A 51 8.60 0.85 16.22
C ILE A 51 7.98 -0.17 17.19
N PRO A 52 8.79 -0.97 17.90
CA PRO A 52 8.29 -1.85 18.96
C PRO A 52 7.62 -1.07 20.10
N ASP A 53 6.49 -1.57 20.62
CA ASP A 53 5.71 -0.87 21.66
C ASP A 53 6.52 -0.63 22.97
N ASP A 54 7.53 -1.45 23.27
CA ASP A 54 8.43 -1.25 24.42
C ASP A 54 9.33 -0.01 24.28
N LYS A 55 9.61 0.43 23.05
CA LYS A 55 10.36 1.67 22.77
C LYS A 55 9.52 2.93 22.90
N LEU A 56 8.20 2.77 23.09
CA LEU A 56 7.24 3.87 23.26
C LEU A 56 6.87 4.11 24.73
N LYS A 57 7.53 3.42 25.67
CA LYS A 57 7.32 3.59 27.12
C LYS A 57 8.21 4.69 27.70
N PRO A 58 7.68 5.57 28.57
CA PRO A 58 8.45 6.62 29.20
C PRO A 58 9.56 6.08 30.13
N PRO A 59 10.61 6.88 30.42
CA PRO A 59 10.83 8.23 29.90
C PRO A 59 11.41 8.21 28.48
N ILE A 60 10.79 8.96 27.55
CA ILE A 60 11.29 9.12 26.18
C ILE A 60 11.55 10.60 25.96
N LYS A 61 12.80 10.95 25.69
CA LYS A 61 13.20 12.31 25.30
C LYS A 61 13.44 12.44 23.81
N GLU A 62 13.87 11.35 23.18
CA GLU A 62 14.12 11.25 21.75
C GLU A 62 13.58 9.93 21.23
N LEU A 63 13.09 9.94 19.99
CA LEU A 63 12.55 8.75 19.36
C LEU A 63 12.97 8.69 17.90
N ILE A 64 13.46 7.52 17.49
CA ILE A 64 13.66 7.20 16.07
C ILE A 64 12.27 7.07 15.45
N HIS A 65 11.96 7.94 14.51
CA HIS A 65 10.66 7.98 13.85
C HIS A 65 10.81 8.12 12.34
N TYR A 66 9.74 7.75 11.63
CA TYR A 66 9.63 7.86 10.19
C TYR A 66 9.04 9.21 9.80
N GLU A 67 9.70 9.94 8.89
CA GLU A 67 9.20 11.18 8.30
C GLU A 67 9.51 11.23 6.79
N THR A 68 8.48 11.11 5.95
CA THR A 68 8.58 11.28 4.48
C THR A 68 9.67 10.42 3.81
N GLY A 69 9.89 9.21 4.33
CA GLY A 69 10.88 8.26 3.81
C GLY A 69 12.24 8.32 4.50
N ASP A 70 12.46 9.31 5.37
CA ASP A 70 13.60 9.34 6.27
C ASP A 70 13.28 8.66 7.61
N VAL A 71 14.29 8.08 8.25
CA VAL A 71 14.20 7.47 9.58
C VAL A 71 15.31 8.05 10.43
N SER A 72 14.94 8.94 11.34
CA SER A 72 15.89 9.70 12.15
C SER A 72 15.43 9.88 13.60
N SER A 73 16.38 10.12 14.50
CA SER A 73 16.09 10.44 15.89
C SER A 73 15.72 11.91 15.99
N ALA A 74 14.59 12.22 16.64
CA ALA A 74 14.22 13.59 16.97
C ALA A 74 13.76 13.68 18.42
N PRO A 75 13.98 14.84 19.08
CA PRO A 75 13.42 15.10 20.38
C PRO A 75 11.89 15.12 20.31
N LEU A 76 11.25 14.52 21.31
CA LEU A 76 9.81 14.63 21.48
C LEU A 76 9.51 15.86 22.33
N LEU A 77 8.70 16.77 21.80
CA LEU A 77 8.33 17.99 22.51
C LEU A 77 7.16 17.71 23.45
N THR A 78 7.22 18.27 24.65
CA THR A 78 6.04 18.46 25.50
C THR A 78 5.19 19.61 24.97
N TYR A 79 3.94 19.71 25.42
CA TYR A 79 3.07 20.82 25.05
C TYR A 79 3.66 22.19 25.45
N GLN A 80 4.28 22.27 26.63
CA GLN A 80 4.91 23.51 27.11
C GLN A 80 6.10 23.90 26.22
N GLU A 81 6.99 22.96 25.88
CA GLU A 81 8.13 23.24 24.99
C GLU A 81 7.67 23.66 23.60
N TRP A 82 6.58 23.07 23.09
CA TRP A 82 5.98 23.46 21.82
C TRP A 82 5.40 24.87 21.87
N GLU A 83 4.64 25.22 22.90
CA GLU A 83 4.14 26.60 23.08
C GLU A 83 5.28 27.61 23.24
N ASP A 84 6.29 27.29 24.06
CA ASP A 84 7.47 28.14 24.30
C ASP A 84 8.28 28.36 23.02
N SER A 85 8.26 27.40 22.08
CA SER A 85 8.89 27.52 20.76
C SER A 85 8.10 28.36 19.75
N GLY A 86 6.90 28.85 20.11
CA GLY A 86 6.02 29.62 19.23
C GLY A 86 5.03 28.77 18.43
N GLY A 87 4.86 27.49 18.76
CA GLY A 87 3.82 26.63 18.21
C GLY A 87 4.03 26.24 16.74
N HIS A 88 5.29 26.05 16.32
CA HIS A 88 5.60 25.65 14.94
C HIS A 88 5.10 24.23 14.62
N GLN A 89 4.82 23.95 13.34
CA GLN A 89 4.36 22.63 12.86
C GLN A 89 3.06 22.12 13.52
N PRO A 90 1.96 22.91 13.53
CA PRO A 90 0.70 22.51 14.18
C PRO A 90 0.09 21.21 13.60
N TRP A 91 0.51 20.83 12.40
CA TRP A 91 0.13 19.56 11.77
C TRP A 91 0.62 18.33 12.55
N ARG A 92 1.62 18.44 13.43
CA ARG A 92 2.07 17.33 14.32
C ARG A 92 1.09 16.98 15.43
N MET A 93 0.19 17.91 15.78
CA MET A 93 -0.78 17.72 16.86
C MET A 93 -2.06 17.01 16.41
N GLU A 94 -2.24 16.84 15.10
CA GLU A 94 -3.46 16.24 14.54
C GLU A 94 -3.07 15.01 13.70
N PRO A 95 -3.54 13.81 14.07
CA PRO A 95 -3.03 12.55 13.51
C PRO A 95 -3.31 12.40 12.00
N PHE A 96 -4.41 12.93 11.49
CA PHE A 96 -4.67 12.92 10.04
C PHE A 96 -3.70 13.83 9.30
N SER A 97 -3.43 15.04 9.82
CA SER A 97 -2.48 15.99 9.25
C SER A 97 -1.06 15.43 9.24
N VAL A 98 -0.63 14.75 10.33
CA VAL A 98 0.63 13.97 10.35
C VAL A 98 0.65 12.98 9.20
N LEU A 99 -0.42 12.19 9.04
CA LEU A 99 -0.47 11.18 7.99
C LEU A 99 -0.35 11.82 6.60
N GLN A 100 -1.03 12.93 6.31
CA GLN A 100 -0.94 13.62 5.02
C GLN A 100 0.49 14.08 4.71
N VAL A 101 1.15 14.72 5.68
CA VAL A 101 2.51 15.28 5.50
C VAL A 101 3.55 14.17 5.38
N VAL A 102 3.51 13.22 6.31
CA VAL A 102 4.55 12.22 6.49
C VAL A 102 4.47 11.11 5.43
N THR A 103 3.30 10.85 4.85
CA THR A 103 3.15 9.75 3.88
C THR A 103 3.15 10.19 2.42
N THR A 104 3.49 11.46 2.13
CA THR A 104 3.59 11.97 0.76
C THR A 104 4.50 11.13 -0.16
N ASN A 105 5.55 10.52 0.38
CA ASN A 105 6.47 9.66 -0.38
C ASN A 105 5.94 8.24 -0.65
N LEU A 106 4.86 7.82 0.01
CA LEU A 106 4.23 6.51 -0.21
C LEU A 106 3.31 6.50 -1.44
N VAL A 107 2.99 7.67 -1.98
CA VAL A 107 2.19 7.85 -3.18
C VAL A 107 3.08 8.33 -4.32
N PRO A 108 3.27 7.53 -5.39
CA PRO A 108 4.02 7.94 -6.57
C PRO A 108 3.46 9.22 -7.21
N GLU A 109 4.35 10.11 -7.67
CA GLU A 109 3.94 11.40 -8.27
C GLU A 109 3.11 11.26 -9.54
N ASN A 110 3.22 10.12 -10.24
CA ASN A 110 2.39 9.81 -11.40
C ASN A 110 0.96 9.36 -11.03
N ILE A 111 0.68 9.12 -9.75
CA ILE A 111 -0.66 8.83 -9.22
C ILE A 111 -1.25 10.09 -8.59
N SER A 112 -0.50 10.75 -7.71
CA SER A 112 -0.93 12.00 -7.07
C SER A 112 0.26 12.90 -6.79
N THR A 113 0.13 14.20 -7.08
CA THR A 113 1.21 15.15 -6.79
C THR A 113 1.32 15.40 -5.29
N LYS A 114 2.50 15.85 -4.83
CA LYS A 114 2.69 16.26 -3.42
C LYS A 114 1.68 17.32 -2.98
N GLU A 115 1.38 18.28 -3.85
CA GLU A 115 0.38 19.32 -3.57
C GLU A 115 -1.01 18.72 -3.32
N ASN A 116 -1.42 17.75 -4.15
CA ASN A 116 -2.71 17.09 -3.99
C ASN A 116 -2.75 16.26 -2.69
N MET A 117 -1.65 15.60 -2.34
CA MET A 117 -1.52 14.88 -1.07
C MET A 117 -1.61 15.79 0.16
N LEU A 118 -1.11 17.02 0.07
CA LEU A 118 -1.11 17.96 1.18
C LEU A 118 -2.43 18.74 1.32
N TYR A 119 -3.04 19.16 0.21
CA TYR A 119 -4.06 20.23 0.27
C TYR A 119 -5.42 19.87 -0.35
N SER A 120 -5.56 18.73 -1.03
CA SER A 120 -6.77 18.45 -1.82
C SER A 120 -7.76 17.44 -1.21
N PHE A 121 -7.53 17.03 0.04
CA PHE A 121 -8.41 16.07 0.73
C PHE A 121 -9.72 16.71 1.17
N LYS A 122 -10.83 16.08 0.80
CA LYS A 122 -12.18 16.37 1.32
C LYS A 122 -12.51 15.35 2.41
N LYS A 123 -12.74 15.83 3.63
CA LYS A 123 -13.08 15.00 4.79
C LYS A 123 -14.60 14.74 4.85
N SER A 124 -14.99 13.50 5.11
CA SER A 124 -16.36 13.06 5.35
C SER A 124 -16.37 11.96 6.41
N GLY A 125 -16.79 12.31 7.63
CA GLY A 125 -16.73 11.39 8.78
C GLY A 125 -15.30 10.92 9.06
N ASN A 126 -15.10 9.60 9.08
CA ASN A 126 -13.81 8.96 9.33
C ASN A 126 -12.97 8.73 8.07
N THR A 127 -13.39 9.28 6.93
CA THR A 127 -12.77 9.09 5.63
C THR A 127 -12.41 10.44 5.03
N ALA A 128 -11.31 10.49 4.30
CA ALA A 128 -10.95 11.61 3.46
C ALA A 128 -10.50 11.12 2.10
N GLU A 129 -10.87 11.84 1.06
CA GLU A 129 -10.51 11.49 -0.32
C GLU A 129 -9.96 12.72 -1.04
N ASN A 130 -8.87 12.55 -1.76
CA ASN A 130 -8.31 13.60 -2.60
C ASN A 130 -8.86 13.51 -4.03
N LYS A 131 -8.62 14.53 -4.86
CA LYS A 131 -9.16 14.57 -6.24
C LYS A 131 -8.62 13.48 -7.17
N ASP A 132 -7.50 12.84 -6.80
CA ASP A 132 -6.86 11.77 -7.58
C ASP A 132 -7.33 10.37 -7.14
N GLY A 133 -8.28 10.30 -6.19
CA GLY A 133 -8.86 9.04 -5.69
C GLY A 133 -8.04 8.36 -4.59
N VAL A 134 -7.04 9.02 -4.01
CA VAL A 134 -6.37 8.53 -2.79
C VAL A 134 -7.33 8.70 -1.62
N ILE A 135 -7.59 7.61 -0.91
CA ILE A 135 -8.52 7.56 0.22
C ILE A 135 -7.74 7.29 1.50
N ILE A 136 -7.98 8.06 2.55
CA ILE A 136 -7.49 7.80 3.90
C ILE A 136 -8.71 7.54 4.79
N LYS A 137 -8.76 6.38 5.43
CA LYS A 137 -9.86 5.97 6.31
C LYS A 137 -9.33 5.58 7.69
N LEU A 138 -9.90 6.11 8.76
CA LEU A 138 -9.64 5.61 10.11
C LEU A 138 -10.37 4.27 10.31
N ILE A 139 -9.63 3.19 10.61
CA ILE A 139 -10.15 1.80 10.59
C ILE A 139 -10.10 1.07 11.94
N ASN A 140 -9.26 1.49 12.89
CA ASN A 140 -9.15 0.79 14.17
C ASN A 140 -8.60 1.69 15.28
N PRO A 141 -9.46 2.43 15.97
CA PRO A 141 -9.10 2.96 17.28
C PRO A 141 -9.25 1.88 18.35
N LYS A 142 -8.29 1.82 19.27
CA LYS A 142 -8.36 0.90 20.42
C LYS A 142 -9.18 1.49 21.58
N ASP A 143 -9.80 2.66 21.40
CA ASP A 143 -10.59 3.43 22.38
C ASP A 143 -11.76 4.16 21.68
N ASP A 144 -12.48 5.05 22.39
CA ASP A 144 -13.64 5.81 21.88
C ASP A 144 -13.33 6.81 20.76
N SER A 145 -12.11 6.83 20.24
CA SER A 145 -11.67 7.81 19.25
C SER A 145 -12.24 7.65 17.84
N LEU A 146 -13.12 6.67 17.56
CA LEU A 146 -13.99 6.80 16.38
C LEU A 146 -14.90 8.02 16.50
N ASN A 147 -15.33 8.35 17.71
CA ASN A 147 -16.22 9.48 17.99
C ASN A 147 -15.45 10.78 18.25
N ASN A 148 -14.17 10.67 18.62
CA ASN A 148 -13.28 11.82 18.80
C ASN A 148 -11.81 11.46 18.52
N PRO A 149 -11.39 11.41 17.23
CA PRO A 149 -10.05 10.98 16.82
C PRO A 149 -8.92 11.78 17.49
N SER A 150 -9.15 13.05 17.78
CA SER A 150 -8.16 13.95 18.36
C SER A 150 -7.75 13.61 19.80
N HIS A 151 -8.45 12.69 20.48
CA HIS A 151 -8.16 12.30 21.87
C HIS A 151 -7.60 10.89 22.00
N ALA A 152 -7.43 10.15 20.90
CA ALA A 152 -6.83 8.82 20.97
C ALA A 152 -5.33 8.91 21.17
N SER A 153 -4.82 8.03 22.02
CA SER A 153 -3.37 7.83 22.12
C SER A 153 -2.79 7.06 20.94
N LYS A 154 -3.57 6.19 20.29
CA LYS A 154 -3.13 5.33 19.17
C LYS A 154 -4.25 5.11 18.15
N LEU A 155 -3.98 5.43 16.89
CA LEU A 155 -4.92 5.33 15.78
C LEU A 155 -4.33 4.52 14.64
N THR A 156 -5.19 3.79 13.92
CA THR A 156 -4.78 3.10 12.68
C THR A 156 -5.64 3.57 11.52
N TYR A 157 -4.97 4.07 10.49
CA TYR A 157 -5.55 4.50 9.23
C TYR A 157 -5.24 3.49 8.14
N LYS A 158 -6.17 3.34 7.20
CA LYS A 158 -5.96 2.69 5.92
C LYS A 158 -5.88 3.75 4.84
N MET A 159 -4.73 3.85 4.17
CA MET A 159 -4.56 4.70 3.00
C MET A 159 -4.62 3.85 1.74
N ILE A 160 -5.63 4.04 0.89
CA ILE A 160 -5.82 3.34 -0.37
C ILE A 160 -5.28 4.21 -1.49
N VAL A 161 -4.38 3.64 -2.28
CA VAL A 161 -3.72 4.32 -3.40
C VAL A 161 -4.17 3.64 -4.70
N PRO A 162 -4.82 4.36 -5.62
CA PRO A 162 -5.31 3.80 -6.88
C PRO A 162 -4.22 3.04 -7.63
N HIS A 163 -4.58 1.85 -8.12
CA HIS A 163 -3.70 0.97 -8.92
C HIS A 163 -2.44 0.44 -8.20
N LEU A 164 -2.20 0.81 -6.94
CA LEU A 164 -1.02 0.40 -6.18
C LEU A 164 -1.35 -0.60 -5.06
N GLY A 165 -2.40 -0.34 -4.27
CA GLY A 165 -2.74 -1.14 -3.09
C GLY A 165 -3.22 -0.26 -1.95
N SER A 166 -3.00 -0.70 -0.72
CA SER A 166 -3.25 0.12 0.46
C SER A 166 -2.16 -0.01 1.52
N TYR A 167 -2.10 0.98 2.40
CA TYR A 167 -1.21 1.02 3.55
C TYR A 167 -2.03 1.04 4.83
N ASP A 168 -1.74 0.14 5.77
CA ASP A 168 -2.19 0.27 7.15
C ASP A 168 -1.11 1.06 7.92
N ILE A 169 -1.48 2.25 8.38
CA ILE A 169 -0.58 3.21 9.02
C ILE A 169 -1.05 3.44 10.45
N THR A 170 -0.20 3.12 11.42
CA THR A 170 -0.47 3.37 12.83
C THR A 170 0.24 4.63 13.29
N VAL A 171 -0.52 5.55 13.86
CA VAL A 171 -0.06 6.80 14.45
C VAL A 171 -0.27 6.72 15.96
N GLN A 172 0.69 7.20 16.74
CA GLN A 172 0.60 7.20 18.20
C GLN A 172 1.13 8.53 18.74
N GLN A 173 0.50 9.04 19.80
CA GLN A 173 1.05 10.13 20.60
C GLN A 173 1.80 9.50 21.79
N PRO A 174 3.14 9.58 21.84
CA PRO A 174 3.90 9.11 22.99
C PRO A 174 3.49 9.86 24.26
N GLN A 175 3.49 9.17 25.40
CA GLN A 175 3.06 9.79 26.66
C GLN A 175 3.95 10.99 27.01
N GLY A 176 3.31 12.13 27.29
CA GLY A 176 4.00 13.38 27.65
C GLY A 176 4.48 14.19 26.45
N SER A 177 4.36 13.68 25.22
CA SER A 177 4.62 14.44 24.02
C SER A 177 3.35 15.09 23.47
N VAL A 178 3.50 16.25 22.84
CA VAL A 178 2.44 16.87 22.04
C VAL A 178 2.31 16.25 20.65
N ASP A 179 3.37 15.63 20.15
CA ASP A 179 3.48 15.17 18.77
C ASP A 179 2.85 13.79 18.57
N PHE A 180 2.05 13.65 17.52
CA PHE A 180 1.74 12.36 16.93
C PHE A 180 2.87 11.90 16.01
N ILE A 181 3.21 10.62 16.07
CA ILE A 181 4.23 10.00 15.22
C ILE A 181 3.72 8.74 14.53
N ILE A 182 4.25 8.42 13.35
CA ILE A 182 4.02 7.13 12.73
C ILE A 182 4.84 6.07 13.45
N THR A 183 4.16 5.01 13.93
CA THR A 183 4.79 3.88 14.62
C THR A 183 4.78 2.61 13.80
N LYS A 184 3.94 2.51 12.75
CA LYS A 184 3.90 1.34 11.87
C LYS A 184 3.35 1.70 10.49
N ILE A 185 3.95 1.11 9.45
CA ILE A 185 3.46 1.16 8.07
C ILE A 185 3.51 -0.25 7.49
N VAL A 186 2.36 -0.76 7.05
CA VAL A 186 2.24 -2.06 6.38
C VAL A 186 1.62 -1.85 5.01
N PHE A 187 2.31 -2.26 3.96
CA PHE A 187 1.80 -2.23 2.59
C PHE A 187 1.06 -3.52 2.24
N ASN A 188 -0.12 -3.37 1.64
CA ASN A 188 -1.04 -4.41 1.23
C ASN A 188 -1.29 -4.31 -0.29
N PRO A 189 -0.51 -5.01 -1.14
CA PRO A 189 -0.57 -4.87 -2.60
C PRO A 189 -1.89 -5.36 -3.23
N ASN A 190 -2.64 -6.23 -2.54
CA ASN A 190 -3.90 -6.78 -3.07
C ASN A 190 -5.16 -6.12 -2.51
N SER A 191 -5.04 -5.12 -1.65
CA SER A 191 -6.18 -4.47 -1.03
C SER A 191 -6.43 -3.13 -1.72
N THR A 192 -7.28 -3.17 -2.75
CA THR A 192 -7.74 -2.02 -3.53
C THR A 192 -9.27 -2.02 -3.54
N ASN A 193 -9.90 -1.44 -2.51
CA ASN A 193 -11.36 -1.37 -2.28
C ASN A 193 -12.11 -2.71 -2.32
#